data_AF-G4ZD63-F1
#
_entry.id   AF-G4ZD63-F1
#
_cell.length_a   1.000
_cell.length_b   1.000
_cell.length_c   1.000
_cell.angle_alpha   90.00
_cell.angle_beta   90.00
_cell.angle_gamma   90.00
#
_symmetry.space_group_name_H-M   'P 1'
#
loop_
_entity.id
_entity.type
_entity.pdbx_description
1 polymer ?
#
loop_
_entity_poly.entity_id
_entity_poly.type
_entity_poly.pdbx_seq_one_letter_code
_entity_poly.pdbx_strand_id
1 'polypeptide(L)'
;YHVHRSDRRTGVREPAILKRYTDFRELQTQLLDSCLRVAADMPRIPKPHLGTVLRGYKSKRTIEVRERAFRALLRYIAQYPALHGSAIFERFI
;
A
#
# COMPACT_ATOMS: atom_id res chain seq x y z
N TYR A 1 -4.04 0.21 9.49
CA TYR A 1 -4.07 1.37 8.57
C TYR A 1 -5.42 1.40 7.89
N HIS A 2 -6.02 2.58 7.75
CA HIS A 2 -7.34 2.73 7.13
C HIS A 2 -7.17 3.02 5.65
N VAL A 3 -7.65 2.12 4.80
CA VAL A 3 -7.75 2.34 3.35
C VAL A 3 -9.18 2.73 3.04
N HIS A 4 -9.36 3.84 2.32
CA HIS A 4 -10.67 4.29 1.87
C HIS A 4 -10.78 4.07 0.38
N ARG A 5 -11.81 3.31 -0.03
CA ARG A 5 -12.29 3.34 -1.41
C ARG A 5 -13.25 4.51 -1.55
N SER A 6 -13.08 5.29 -2.61
CA SER A 6 -14.01 6.36 -2.95
C SER A 6 -14.61 6.04 -4.31
N ASP A 7 -15.89 5.66 -4.33
CA ASP A 7 -16.63 5.59 -5.57
C ASP A 7 -17.12 7.00 -5.95
N ARG A 8 -16.54 7.55 -7.03
CA ARG A 8 -16.94 8.86 -7.55
C ARG A 8 -18.35 8.87 -8.15
N ARG A 9 -18.90 7.69 -8.48
CA ARG A 9 -20.17 7.56 -9.19
C ARG A 9 -21.39 7.63 -8.25
N THR A 10 -21.24 7.17 -7.02
CA THR A 10 -22.33 7.10 -6.03
C THR A 10 -22.20 8.14 -4.91
N GLY A 11 -21.02 8.77 -4.75
CA GLY A 11 -20.78 9.73 -3.66
C GLY A 11 -20.76 9.09 -2.27
N VAL A 12 -20.94 7.77 -2.19
CA VAL A 12 -20.94 7.01 -0.95
C VAL A 12 -19.48 6.72 -0.58
N ARG A 13 -19.09 7.19 0.61
CA ARG A 13 -17.80 6.83 1.20
C ARG A 13 -17.94 5.44 1.80
N GLU A 14 -17.36 4.44 1.15
CA GLU A 14 -17.34 3.07 1.66
C GLU A 14 -16.63 3.00 3.03
N PRO A 15 -17.02 2.04 3.89
CA PRO A 15 -16.39 1.85 5.18
C PRO A 15 -14.88 1.64 5.02
N ALA A 16 -14.11 2.20 5.97
CA ALA A 16 -12.67 2.10 5.92
C ALA A 16 -12.21 0.65 6.06
N ILE A 17 -11.42 0.16 5.10
CA ILE A 17 -10.88 -1.19 5.12
C ILE A 17 -9.62 -1.19 5.97
N LEU A 18 -9.60 -2.03 6.99
CA LEU A 18 -8.45 -2.17 7.89
C LEU A 18 -7.40 -3.07 7.25
N LYS A 19 -6.25 -2.48 6.90
CA LYS A 19 -5.09 -3.22 6.38
C LYS A 19 -3.91 -3.14 7.33
N ARG A 20 -3.13 -4.22 7.38
CA ARG A 20 -1.89 -4.39 8.14
C ARG A 20 -0.68 -4.09 7.25
N TYR A 21 0.48 -3.86 7.89
CA TYR A 21 1.75 -3.68 7.17
C TYR A 21 2.06 -4.86 6.23
N THR A 22 1.77 -6.08 6.68
CA THR A 22 1.94 -7.32 5.91
C THR A 22 1.16 -7.29 4.62
N ASP A 23 -0.09 -6.82 4.64
CA ASP A 23 -0.98 -6.80 3.48
C ASP A 23 -0.42 -5.85 2.40
N PHE A 24 0.11 -4.69 2.80
CA PHE A 24 0.77 -3.77 1.87
C PHE A 24 2.07 -4.33 1.29
N ARG A 25 2.82 -5.09 2.10
CA ARG A 25 4.04 -5.75 1.63
C ARG A 25 3.72 -6.85 0.64
N GLU A 26 2.68 -7.64 0.91
CA GLU A 26 2.19 -8.67 0.01
C GLU A 26 1.72 -8.07 -1.31
N LEU A 27 0.90 -7.01 -1.28
CA LEU A 27 0.49 -6.27 -2.46
C LEU A 27 1.70 -5.81 -3.30
N GLN A 28 2.69 -5.18 -2.66
CA GLN A 28 3.89 -4.72 -3.35
C GLN A 28 4.67 -5.88 -3.99
N THR A 29 4.83 -7.00 -3.29
CA THR A 29 5.50 -8.18 -3.83
C THR A 29 4.73 -8.75 -5.01
N GLN A 30 3.42 -8.93 -4.90
CA GLN A 30 2.58 -9.46 -5.99
C GLN A 30 2.61 -8.54 -7.22
N LEU A 31 2.58 -7.22 -7.02
CA LEU A 31 2.68 -6.26 -8.12
C LEU A 31 4.07 -6.29 -8.78
N LEU A 32 5.15 -6.44 -8.02
CA LEU A 32 6.50 -6.60 -8.58
C LEU A 32 6.66 -7.92 -9.34
N ASP A 33 6.07 -9.00 -8.82
CA ASP A 33 6.09 -10.33 -9.45
C ASP A 33 5.21 -10.40 -10.69
N SER A 34 4.24 -9.48 -10.85
CA SER A 34 3.37 -9.40 -12.03
C SER A 34 4.08 -8.97 -13.32
N CYS A 35 5.39 -8.67 -13.27
CA CYS A 35 6.23 -8.25 -14.40
C CYS A 35 5.71 -7.01 -15.16
N LEU A 36 4.80 -6.24 -14.57
CA LEU A 36 4.37 -4.97 -15.13
C LEU A 36 5.55 -4.00 -15.09
N ARG A 37 5.94 -3.43 -16.24
CA ARG A 37 7.08 -2.48 -16.32
C ARG A 37 6.95 -1.34 -15.33
N VAL A 38 5.73 -0.82 -15.15
CA VAL A 38 5.40 0.25 -14.20
C VAL A 38 5.50 -0.17 -12.73
N ALA A 39 5.52 -1.47 -12.42
CA ALA A 39 5.73 -1.93 -11.05
C ALA A 39 7.20 -1.77 -10.61
N ALA A 40 8.16 -1.77 -11.53
CA ALA A 40 9.58 -1.64 -11.22
C ALA A 40 9.93 -0.28 -10.57
N ASP A 41 9.24 0.80 -11.00
CA ASP A 41 9.44 2.17 -10.53
C ASP A 41 8.58 2.55 -9.32
N MET A 42 7.88 1.56 -8.75
CA MET A 42 6.94 1.78 -7.65
C MET A 42 7.67 2.15 -6.34
N PRO A 43 7.12 3.09 -5.53
CA PRO A 43 7.70 3.45 -4.25
C PRO A 43 7.77 2.25 -3.29
N ARG A 44 8.96 1.99 -2.75
CA ARG A 44 9.21 0.84 -1.88
C ARG A 44 8.72 1.08 -0.46
N ILE A 45 8.07 0.08 0.12
CA ILE A 45 7.70 0.10 1.54
C ILE A 45 8.97 -0.18 2.36
N PRO A 46 9.33 0.68 3.32
CA PRO A 46 10.48 0.46 4.20
C PRO A 46 10.41 -0.91 4.88
N LYS A 47 11.47 -1.70 4.75
CA LYS A 47 11.63 -2.95 5.49
C LYS A 47 12.03 -2.61 6.93
N PRO A 48 11.50 -3.28 7.96
CA PRO A 48 12.04 -3.15 9.30
C PRO A 48 13.51 -3.57 9.27
N HIS A 49 14.41 -2.69 9.69
CA HIS A 49 15.81 -3.07 9.91
C HIS A 49 15.88 -3.98 11.14
N LEU A 50 16.72 -5.02 11.12
CA LEU A 50 16.87 -5.95 12.25
C LEU A 50 17.16 -5.22 13.58
N GLY A 51 17.85 -4.07 13.54
CA GLY A 51 18.09 -3.21 14.72
C GLY A 51 16.85 -2.46 15.26
N THR A 52 15.78 -2.30 14.47
CA THR A 52 14.51 -1.68 14.92
C THR A 52 13.51 -2.66 15.51
N VAL A 53 13.78 -3.98 15.41
CA VAL A 53 12.85 -5.04 15.85
C VAL A 53 12.69 -5.07 17.38
N LEU A 54 13.70 -4.66 18.14
CA LEU A 54 13.67 -4.74 19.62
C LEU A 54 13.12 -3.50 20.34
N ARG A 55 13.08 -2.31 19.71
CA ARG A 55 12.70 -1.06 20.40
C ARG A 55 11.87 -0.07 19.58
N GLY A 56 11.81 -0.21 18.25
CA GLY A 56 11.34 0.85 17.34
C GLY A 56 9.96 0.61 16.70
N TYR A 57 9.35 -0.56 16.86
CA TYR A 57 8.16 -0.94 16.09
C TYR A 57 6.90 -0.16 16.49
N LYS A 58 6.83 0.32 17.75
CA LYS A 58 5.75 1.16 18.28
C LYS A 58 6.10 2.65 18.30
N SER A 59 7.25 3.04 17.76
CA SER A 59 7.59 4.47 17.72
C SER A 59 6.65 5.18 16.75
N LYS A 60 6.08 6.31 17.20
CA LYS A 60 5.20 7.15 16.37
C LYS A 60 5.85 7.50 15.03
N ARG A 61 7.16 7.77 15.05
CA ARG A 61 7.99 8.03 13.86
C ARG A 61 7.98 6.86 12.87
N THR A 62 8.12 5.62 13.34
CA THR A 62 8.08 4.43 12.48
C THR A 62 6.71 4.26 11.83
N ILE A 63 5.64 4.52 12.59
CA ILE A 63 4.26 4.44 12.10
C ILE A 63 4.02 5.50 11.01
N GLU A 64 4.39 6.76 11.25
CA GLU A 64 4.25 7.85 10.29
C GLU A 64 5.03 7.62 8.99
N VAL A 65 6.26 7.12 9.10
CA VAL A 65 7.09 6.78 7.93
C VAL A 65 6.41 5.69 7.08
N ARG A 66 5.85 4.66 7.73
CA ARG A 66 5.10 3.60 7.04
C ARG A 66 3.82 4.14 6.41
N GLU A 67 3.06 4.97 7.12
CA GLU A 67 1.85 5.59 6.57
C GLU A 67 2.14 6.44 5.34
N ARG A 68 3.21 7.24 5.38
CA ARG A 68 3.64 8.03 4.23
C ARG A 68 3.99 7.15 3.03
N ALA A 69 4.72 6.06 3.26
CA ALA A 69 5.06 5.09 2.22
C ALA A 69 3.80 4.41 1.63
N PHE A 70 2.83 4.03 2.46
CA PHE A 70 1.57 3.44 2.00
C PHE A 70 0.74 4.42 1.18
N ARG A 71 0.64 5.68 1.62
CA ARG A 71 -0.06 6.73 0.86
C ARG A 71 0.63 6.96 -0.49
N ALA A 72 1.96 6.99 -0.53
CA ALA A 72 2.71 7.13 -1.77
C ALA A 72 2.46 5.95 -2.72
N LEU A 73 2.46 4.72 -2.19
CA LEU A 73 2.16 3.50 -2.93
C LEU A 73 0.76 3.51 -3.52
N LEU A 74 -0.27 3.77 -2.72
CA LEU A 74 -1.66 3.81 -3.18
C LEU A 74 -1.88 4.90 -4.23
N ARG A 75 -1.27 6.08 -4.04
CA ARG A 75 -1.31 7.17 -5.03
C ARG A 75 -0.65 6.76 -6.34
N TYR A 76 0.49 6.09 -6.28
CA TYR A 76 1.17 5.58 -7.47
C TYR A 76 0.28 4.58 -8.20
N ILE A 77 -0.26 3.57 -7.50
CA ILE A 77 -1.16 2.57 -8.10
C ILE A 77 -2.36 3.24 -8.77
N ALA A 78 -2.98 4.22 -8.12
CA ALA A 78 -4.12 4.96 -8.67
C ALA A 78 -3.80 5.78 -9.94
N GLN A 79 -2.53 6.15 -10.17
CA GLN A 79 -2.09 6.88 -11.37
C GLN A 79 -1.92 5.97 -12.59
N TYR A 80 -1.70 4.66 -12.39
CA TYR A 80 -1.47 3.72 -13.48
C TYR A 80 -2.65 2.75 -13.61
N PRO A 81 -3.48 2.88 -14.65
CA PRO A 81 -4.64 2.00 -14.87
C PRO A 81 -4.27 0.52 -14.92
N ALA A 82 -3.08 0.17 -15.40
CA ALA A 82 -2.59 -1.21 -15.44
C ALA A 82 -2.38 -1.82 -14.03
N LEU A 83 -2.02 -1.00 -13.04
CA LEU A 83 -1.87 -1.43 -11.65
C LEU A 83 -3.20 -1.39 -10.92
N HIS A 84 -3.96 -0.29 -11.09
CA HIS A 84 -5.26 -0.11 -10.46
C HIS A 84 -6.30 -1.14 -10.94
N GLY A 85 -6.34 -1.44 -12.25
CA GLY A 85 -7.25 -2.43 -12.82
C GLY A 85 -6.74 -3.87 -12.73
N SER A 86 -5.62 -4.10 -12.04
CA SER A 86 -5.09 -5.46 -11.87
C SER A 86 -5.95 -6.26 -10.90
N ALA A 87 -6.10 -7.56 -11.16
CA ALA A 87 -6.77 -8.48 -10.24
C ALA A 87 -6.07 -8.53 -8.85
N ILE A 88 -4.79 -8.17 -8.79
CA ILE A 88 -4.01 -8.07 -7.56
C ILE A 88 -4.54 -6.91 -6.70
N PHE A 89 -4.73 -5.74 -7.29
CA PHE A 89 -5.22 -4.57 -6.56
C PHE A 89 -6.70 -4.69 -6.19
N GLU A 90 -7.54 -5.28 -7.06
CA GLU A 90 -8.95 -5.54 -6.74
C GLU A 90 -9.11 -6.55 -5.57
N ARG A 91 -8.21 -7.53 -5.41
CA ARG A 91 -8.21 -8.39 -4.22
C ARG A 91 -7.74 -7.67 -2.96
N PHE A 92 -6.93 -6.62 -3.14
CA PHE A 92 -6.39 -5.86 -2.03
C PHE A 92 -7.41 -4.86 -1.47
N ILE A 93 -8.24 -4.23 -2.30
CA ILE A 93 -9.29 -3.31 -1.83
C ILE A 93 -10.47 -4.12 -1.32
#